data_AF-A0A9W9YQ57-F1
#
_entry.id   AF-A0A9W9YQ57-F1
#
_cell.length_a   1.000
_cell.length_b   1.000
_cell.length_c   1.000
_cell.angle_alpha   90.00
_cell.angle_beta   90.00
_cell.angle_gamma   90.00
#
_symmetry.space_group_name_H-M   'P 1'
#
loop_
_entity.id
_entity.type
_entity.pdbx_description
1 polymer ?
#
loop_
_entity_poly.entity_id
_entity_poly.type
_entity_poly.pdbx_seq_one_letter_code
_entity_poly.pdbx_strand_id
1 'polypeptide(L)'
;MIRFRHLPRAATVWKNTLSLLKPLPREMSDESVHPMAEKGFDKLTSKIYERSRPSYTKESVNFLLDKLGIPHQDRSSDPPLRILELGTGTGKFTRILQEALHGSKVQIPSE
;
A
#
# COMPACT_ATOMS: atom_id res chain seq x y z
N MET A 1 -47.46 -4.73 2.55
CA MET A 1 -47.94 -5.97 3.21
C MET A 1 -47.33 -7.14 2.44
N ILE A 2 -46.67 -8.16 3.00
CA ILE A 2 -46.42 -8.60 4.40
C ILE A 2 -44.95 -9.08 4.52
N ARG A 3 -44.36 -9.04 5.73
CA ARG A 3 -43.03 -9.62 6.05
C ARG A 3 -43.11 -11.13 6.27
N PHE A 4 -42.06 -11.86 5.93
CA PHE A 4 -41.59 -13.01 6.74
C PHE A 4 -40.07 -12.97 6.92
N ARG A 5 -39.61 -13.28 8.14
CA ARG A 5 -38.19 -13.43 8.53
C ARG A 5 -38.03 -14.85 9.07
N HIS A 6 -36.96 -15.57 8.73
CA HIS A 6 -36.40 -16.61 9.61
C HIS A 6 -34.86 -16.74 9.42
N LEU A 7 -34.19 -17.01 10.54
CA LEU A 7 -32.78 -17.32 10.78
C LEU A 7 -32.76 -18.51 11.76
N PRO A 8 -31.62 -19.12 12.11
CA PRO A 8 -30.43 -19.50 11.33
C PRO A 8 -30.11 -21.01 11.53
N ARG A 9 -28.96 -21.52 11.04
CA ARG A 9 -28.31 -22.67 11.69
C ARG A 9 -26.79 -22.65 11.51
N ALA A 10 -26.05 -22.65 12.61
CA ALA A 10 -24.59 -22.73 12.62
C ALA A 10 -24.09 -24.18 12.67
N ALA A 11 -22.89 -24.42 12.17
CA ALA A 11 -22.12 -25.64 12.43
C ALA A 11 -20.61 -25.31 12.40
N THR A 12 -20.01 -25.22 13.59
CA THR A 12 -18.56 -25.07 13.77
C THR A 12 -17.89 -26.44 13.67
N VAL A 13 -16.82 -26.58 12.88
CA VAL A 13 -15.97 -27.78 12.88
C VAL A 13 -14.51 -27.37 13.06
N TRP A 14 -13.86 -27.92 14.10
CA TRP A 14 -12.47 -27.66 14.44
C TRP A 14 -11.48 -28.44 13.53
N LYS A 15 -10.25 -27.93 13.42
CA LYS A 15 -9.14 -28.48 12.61
C LYS A 15 -8.13 -29.20 13.50
N ASN A 16 -7.37 -30.18 12.95
CA ASN A 16 -6.06 -30.69 13.44
C ASN A 16 -5.58 -31.86 12.52
N THR A 17 -4.29 -32.15 12.24
CA THR A 17 -2.98 -31.46 12.37
C THR A 17 -1.97 -32.10 11.35
N LEU A 18 -0.69 -31.68 11.38
CA LEU A 18 0.54 -32.32 10.82
C LEU A 18 0.78 -32.17 9.30
N SER A 19 1.70 -31.38 8.74
CA SER A 19 2.99 -30.75 9.15
C SER A 19 4.25 -31.63 9.13
N LEU A 20 4.98 -31.60 8.01
CA LEU A 20 6.42 -31.91 7.89
C LEU A 20 6.99 -31.21 6.64
N LEU A 21 8.28 -30.83 6.68
CA LEU A 21 8.97 -29.96 5.70
C LEU A 21 8.47 -28.50 5.66
N LYS A 22 8.91 -27.70 6.64
CA LYS A 22 9.00 -26.24 6.52
C LYS A 22 10.49 -25.85 6.46
N PRO A 23 10.91 -24.90 5.60
CA PRO A 23 12.28 -24.39 5.64
C PRO A 23 12.56 -23.75 6.99
N LEU A 24 13.81 -23.87 7.47
CA LEU A 24 14.25 -23.21 8.70
C LEU A 24 14.08 -21.68 8.53
N PRO A 25 13.50 -20.98 9.52
CA PRO A 25 13.39 -19.53 9.46
C PRO A 25 14.80 -18.94 9.46
N ARG A 26 15.08 -18.11 8.45
CA ARG A 26 16.24 -17.20 8.50
C ARG A 26 15.93 -16.17 9.58
N GLU A 27 16.73 -16.14 10.64
CA GLU A 27 16.67 -15.03 11.59
C GLU A 27 17.00 -13.74 10.82
N MET A 28 16.17 -12.71 11.00
CA MET A 28 16.54 -11.37 10.56
C MET A 28 17.70 -10.89 11.43
N SER A 29 18.54 -10.01 10.90
CA SER A 29 19.37 -9.18 11.79
C SER A 29 18.45 -8.44 12.77
N ASP A 30 18.97 -8.17 13.97
CA ASP A 30 18.31 -7.37 15.02
C ASP A 30 17.49 -6.20 14.45
N GLU A 31 16.30 -5.98 15.00
CA GLU A 31 15.37 -4.94 14.55
C GLU A 31 15.90 -3.51 14.80
N SER A 32 17.03 -3.39 15.52
CA SER A 32 17.70 -2.12 15.78
C SER A 32 18.28 -1.48 14.51
N VAL A 33 17.77 -0.29 14.19
CA VAL A 33 18.37 0.59 13.17
C VAL A 33 19.69 1.13 13.70
N HIS A 34 20.76 1.09 12.90
CA HIS A 34 22.05 1.62 13.29
C HIS A 34 21.94 3.11 13.70
N PRO A 35 22.49 3.55 14.85
CA PRO A 35 22.23 4.90 15.41
C PRO A 35 22.58 6.09 14.50
N MET A 36 23.49 5.90 13.53
CA MET A 36 23.78 6.92 12.52
C MET A 36 22.65 7.06 11.50
N ALA A 37 22.01 5.96 11.11
CA ALA A 37 20.88 5.96 10.19
C ALA A 37 19.63 6.53 10.88
N GLU A 38 19.39 6.17 12.15
CA GLU A 38 18.31 6.75 12.95
C GLU A 38 18.41 8.29 12.98
N LYS A 39 19.58 8.84 13.31
CA LYS A 39 19.83 10.30 13.29
C LYS A 39 19.70 10.92 11.90
N GLY A 40 20.08 10.21 10.85
CA GLY A 40 19.97 10.68 9.46
C GLY A 40 18.54 10.73 8.93
N PHE A 41 17.63 9.90 9.47
CA PHE A 41 16.25 9.77 9.02
C PHE A 41 15.21 10.10 10.12
N ASP A 42 15.64 10.81 11.17
CA ASP A 42 14.77 11.23 12.27
C ASP A 42 13.60 12.14 11.81
N LYS A 43 12.67 12.41 12.73
CA LYS A 43 11.47 13.21 12.45
C LYS A 43 11.75 14.66 12.07
N LEU A 44 12.93 15.20 12.38
CA LEU A 44 13.33 16.57 12.04
C LEU A 44 14.02 16.62 10.68
N THR A 45 15.02 15.78 10.45
CA THR A 45 15.73 15.60 9.18
C THR A 45 14.78 15.21 8.06
N SER A 46 13.85 14.27 8.30
CA SER A 46 12.79 13.89 7.36
C SER A 46 11.90 15.07 6.96
N LYS A 47 11.54 15.97 7.90
CA LYS A 47 10.80 17.21 7.60
C LYS A 47 11.63 18.23 6.81
N ILE A 48 12.93 18.32 7.07
CA ILE A 48 13.83 19.20 6.33
C ILE A 48 13.95 18.70 4.89
N TYR A 49 14.20 17.40 4.70
CA TYR A 49 14.22 16.73 3.40
C TYR A 49 12.91 16.93 2.62
N GLU A 50 11.75 16.77 3.28
CA GLU A 50 10.44 17.00 2.66
C GLU A 50 10.27 18.46 2.19
N ARG A 51 10.77 19.44 2.96
CA ARG A 51 10.63 20.87 2.62
C ARG A 51 11.63 21.33 1.56
N SER A 52 12.86 20.82 1.58
CA SER A 52 13.94 21.28 0.71
C SER A 52 13.87 20.73 -0.71
N ARG A 53 13.27 19.53 -0.89
CA ARG A 53 13.15 18.92 -2.22
C ARG A 53 11.96 19.47 -3.01
N PRO A 54 12.08 19.64 -4.35
CA PRO A 54 10.94 19.98 -5.22
C PRO A 54 9.74 19.04 -5.03
N SER A 55 8.56 19.52 -5.43
CA SER A 55 7.37 18.67 -5.55
C SER A 55 7.24 18.09 -6.95
N TYR A 56 6.47 17.01 -7.08
CA TYR A 56 6.03 16.49 -8.37
C TYR A 56 4.82 17.28 -8.85
N THR A 57 4.71 17.48 -10.17
CA THR A 57 3.51 18.05 -10.78
C THR A 57 2.54 16.94 -11.18
N LYS A 58 1.25 17.26 -11.32
CA LYS A 58 0.23 16.28 -11.73
C LYS A 58 0.50 15.75 -13.14
N GLU A 59 1.00 16.60 -14.03
CA GLU A 59 1.38 16.27 -15.40
C GLU A 59 2.52 15.25 -15.44
N SER A 60 3.50 15.39 -14.53
CA SER A 60 4.63 14.46 -14.42
C SER A 60 4.16 13.06 -13.98
N VAL A 61 3.20 13.01 -13.05
CA VAL A 61 2.57 11.76 -12.60
C VAL A 61 1.71 11.15 -13.70
N ASN A 62 0.90 11.96 -14.39
CA ASN A 62 0.05 11.50 -15.48
C ASN A 62 0.88 10.90 -16.63
N PHE A 63 1.96 11.58 -17.02
CA PHE A 63 2.91 11.08 -18.02
C PHE A 63 3.51 9.72 -17.63
N LEU A 64 3.86 9.51 -16.36
CA LEU A 64 4.35 8.21 -15.90
C LEU A 64 3.27 7.12 -16.00
N LEU A 65 2.03 7.42 -15.59
CA LEU A 65 0.90 6.50 -15.69
C LEU A 65 0.60 6.12 -17.15
N ASP A 66 0.65 7.09 -18.07
CA ASP A 66 0.52 6.85 -19.52
C ASP A 66 1.62 5.92 -20.03
N LYS A 67 2.88 6.15 -19.63
CA LYS A 67 4.02 5.27 -19.99
C LYS A 67 3.91 3.87 -19.41
N LEU A 68 3.24 3.70 -18.29
CA LEU A 68 2.95 2.40 -17.68
C LEU A 68 1.67 1.74 -18.23
N GLY A 69 0.95 2.37 -19.16
CA GLY A 69 -0.33 1.88 -19.67
C GLY A 69 -1.42 1.80 -18.60
N ILE A 70 -1.34 2.65 -17.57
CA ILE A 70 -2.34 2.72 -16.49
C ILE A 70 -3.39 3.76 -16.90
N PRO A 71 -4.61 3.35 -17.31
CA PRO A 71 -5.67 4.29 -17.64
C PRO A 71 -6.09 5.10 -16.41
N HIS A 72 -6.26 6.40 -16.61
CA HIS A 72 -6.70 7.37 -15.59
C HIS A 72 -8.19 7.25 -15.23
N GLN A 73 -8.96 6.49 -16.01
CA GLN A 73 -10.42 6.47 -15.95
C GLN A 73 -10.98 5.05 -16.15
N ASP A 74 -12.07 4.80 -15.46
CA ASP A 74 -13.07 3.74 -15.63
C ASP A 74 -12.60 2.29 -15.87
N ARG A 75 -12.14 1.66 -14.79
CA ARG A 75 -12.04 0.19 -14.69
C ARG A 75 -13.33 -0.44 -14.14
N SER A 76 -14.44 -0.26 -14.86
CA SER A 76 -15.74 -0.79 -14.40
C SER A 76 -15.75 -2.31 -14.26
N SER A 77 -15.11 -3.03 -15.19
CA SER A 77 -15.06 -4.50 -15.27
C SER A 77 -13.81 -5.17 -14.67
N ASP A 78 -12.74 -4.43 -14.45
CA ASP A 78 -11.44 -4.98 -14.02
C ASP A 78 -11.33 -5.10 -12.48
N PRO A 79 -10.48 -6.01 -11.95
CA PRO A 79 -10.08 -5.97 -10.54
C PRO A 79 -9.39 -4.64 -10.21
N PRO A 80 -9.50 -4.14 -8.97
CA PRO A 80 -8.87 -2.89 -8.57
C PRO A 80 -7.35 -2.96 -8.75
N LEU A 81 -6.79 -1.95 -9.42
CA LEU A 81 -5.35 -1.86 -9.61
C LEU A 81 -4.68 -1.67 -8.25
N ARG A 82 -3.65 -2.47 -7.95
CA ARG A 82 -2.82 -2.31 -6.76
C ARG A 82 -1.46 -1.76 -7.15
N ILE A 83 -1.04 -0.65 -6.53
CA ILE A 83 0.26 -0.02 -6.77
C ILE A 83 1.06 -0.04 -5.47
N LEU A 84 2.29 -0.54 -5.51
CA LEU A 84 3.26 -0.52 -4.41
C LEU A 84 4.37 0.49 -4.73
N GLU A 85 4.57 1.48 -3.87
CA GLU A 85 5.62 2.48 -4.00
C GLU A 85 6.82 2.13 -3.09
N LEU A 86 7.81 1.44 -3.66
CA LEU A 86 9.03 1.09 -2.93
C LEU A 86 9.84 2.36 -2.61
N GLY A 87 10.27 2.50 -1.35
CA GLY A 87 11.11 3.63 -0.94
C GLY A 87 10.41 4.99 -0.95
N THR A 88 9.09 5.01 -0.72
CA THR A 88 8.26 6.23 -0.71
C THR A 88 8.79 7.37 0.19
N GLY A 89 9.53 7.02 1.25
CA GLY A 89 10.18 7.94 2.16
C GLY A 89 9.15 8.81 2.89
N THR A 90 9.01 10.06 2.46
CA THR A 90 8.07 11.03 3.05
C THR A 90 6.66 10.96 2.47
N GLY A 91 6.40 10.14 1.44
CA GLY A 91 5.09 10.03 0.78
C GLY A 91 4.79 11.15 -0.24
N LYS A 92 5.76 12.00 -0.59
CA LYS A 92 5.52 13.16 -1.47
C LYS A 92 5.03 12.76 -2.86
N PHE A 93 5.55 11.68 -3.43
CA PHE A 93 5.08 11.17 -4.73
C PHE A 93 3.69 10.54 -4.58
N THR A 94 3.50 9.69 -3.56
CA THR A 94 2.24 8.98 -3.26
C THR A 94 1.04 9.91 -3.20
N ARG A 95 1.17 11.09 -2.60
CA ARG A 95 0.07 12.06 -2.49
C ARG A 95 -0.38 12.55 -3.88
N ILE A 96 0.56 12.95 -4.73
CA ILE A 96 0.24 13.41 -6.10
C ILE A 96 -0.26 12.22 -6.96
N LEU A 97 0.22 11.00 -6.72
CA LEU A 97 -0.30 9.78 -7.33
C LEU A 97 -1.76 9.50 -6.92
N GLN A 98 -2.10 9.66 -5.64
CA GLN A 98 -3.47 9.58 -5.14
C GLN A 98 -4.38 10.65 -5.75
N GLU A 99 -3.89 11.89 -5.91
CA GLU A 99 -4.62 12.98 -6.57
C GLU A 99 -4.81 12.79 -8.09
N ALA A 100 -3.85 12.14 -8.76
CA ALA A 100 -3.95 11.75 -10.16
C ALA A 100 -4.97 10.64 -10.38
N LEU A 101 -5.00 9.64 -9.49
CA LEU A 101 -5.87 8.47 -9.56
C LEU A 101 -7.20 8.64 -8.80
N HIS A 102 -7.47 9.83 -8.27
CA HIS A 102 -8.69 10.11 -7.51
C HIS A 102 -9.95 9.88 -8.35
N GLY A 103 -10.81 8.96 -7.91
CA GLY A 103 -12.01 8.52 -8.64
C GLY A 103 -11.83 7.25 -9.47
N SER A 104 -10.60 6.76 -9.65
CA SER A 104 -10.33 5.43 -10.21
C SER A 104 -10.38 4.34 -9.15
N LYS A 105 -10.70 3.09 -9.56
CA LYS A 105 -10.63 1.90 -8.68
C LYS A 105 -9.19 1.45 -8.44
N VAL A 106 -8.39 2.27 -7.76
CA VAL A 106 -7.00 1.98 -7.39
C VAL A 106 -6.88 1.84 -5.88
N GLN A 107 -6.17 0.82 -5.43
CA GLN A 107 -5.75 0.63 -4.05
C GLN A 107 -4.24 0.86 -3.96
N ILE A 108 -3.84 1.86 -3.20
CA ILE A 108 -2.43 2.07 -2.80
C ILE A 108 -2.35 1.58 -1.35
N PRO A 109 -1.73 0.41 -1.08
CA PRO A 109 -1.55 -0.05 0.30
C PRO A 109 -0.60 0.91 1.02
N SER A 110 -1.00 1.37 2.19
CA SER A 110 -0.05 1.85 3.21
C SER A 110 0.44 0.64 4.00
N GLU A 111 1.75 0.54 4.19
CA GLU A 111 2.34 -0.28 5.26
C GLU A 111 2.02 0.32 6.64
#